data_AF-A0A0E9LTU8-F1
#
_entry.id   AF-A0A0E9LTU8-F1
#
_cell.length_a   1.000
_cell.length_b   1.000
_cell.length_c   1.000
_cell.angle_alpha   90.00
_cell.angle_beta   90.00
_cell.angle_gamma   90.00
#
_symmetry.space_group_name_H-M   'P 1'
#
loop_
_entity.id
_entity.type
_entity.pdbx_description
1 polymer ?
#
loop_
_entity_poly.entity_id
_entity_poly.type
_entity_poly.pdbx_seq_one_letter_code
_entity_poly.pdbx_strand_id
1 'polypeptide(L)'
;MELIEVTHPKAKPVNKLQYILKDADLDYLGRSDFISVSDHLYHELQEYNGKMSSHEWNKKQFDFISKHKYYTETARKMRQVNKDKQLEKLKIMTQVNAKEDA
;
A
#
# COMPACT_ATOMS: atom_id res chain seq x y z
N MET A 1 -14.25 -19.26 10.98
CA MET A 1 -14.36 -17.79 10.81
C MET A 1 -12.99 -17.09 10.91
N GLU A 2 -11.87 -17.81 10.75
CA GLU A 2 -10.52 -17.27 11.05
C GLU A 2 -9.85 -16.57 9.86
N LEU A 3 -10.32 -16.82 8.62
CA LEU A 3 -9.68 -16.25 7.43
C LEU A 3 -10.07 -14.80 7.18
N ILE A 4 -11.33 -14.41 7.40
CA ILE A 4 -11.75 -13.02 7.21
C ILE A 4 -11.07 -12.11 8.24
N GLU A 5 -10.88 -12.59 9.47
CA GLU A 5 -10.25 -11.80 10.53
C GLU A 5 -8.82 -11.36 10.19
N VAL A 6 -8.07 -12.19 9.45
CA VAL A 6 -6.70 -11.86 9.08
C VAL A 6 -6.61 -10.67 8.11
N THR A 7 -7.68 -10.32 7.38
CA THR A 7 -7.66 -9.15 6.47
C THR A 7 -7.64 -7.84 7.24
N HIS A 8 -8.03 -7.84 8.53
CA HIS A 8 -8.00 -6.64 9.35
C HIS A 8 -6.56 -6.04 9.43
N PRO A 9 -6.37 -4.71 9.31
CA PRO A 9 -5.03 -4.11 9.22
C PRO A 9 -4.09 -4.42 10.40
N LYS A 10 -4.66 -4.63 11.59
CA LYS A 10 -3.90 -4.95 12.82
C LYS A 10 -3.64 -6.45 13.04
N ALA A 11 -4.31 -7.33 12.29
CA ALA A 11 -4.19 -8.77 12.47
C ALA A 11 -2.82 -9.26 11.96
N LYS A 12 -2.22 -10.20 12.70
CA LYS A 12 -0.96 -10.85 12.33
C LYS A 12 -1.26 -12.28 11.88
N PRO A 13 -0.91 -12.66 10.64
CA PRO A 13 -1.11 -14.02 10.18
C PRO A 13 -0.23 -15.01 10.97
N VAL A 14 -0.80 -16.15 11.37
CA VAL A 14 -0.12 -17.17 12.18
C VAL A 14 0.13 -18.49 11.44
N ASN A 15 -0.48 -18.67 10.27
CA ASN A 15 -0.34 -19.88 9.47
C ASN A 15 -0.26 -19.58 7.97
N LYS A 16 0.02 -20.62 7.17
CA LYS A 16 0.27 -20.49 5.73
C LYS A 16 -0.93 -19.93 4.96
N LEU A 17 -2.16 -20.34 5.29
CA LEU A 17 -3.36 -19.85 4.61
C LEU A 17 -3.57 -18.37 4.88
N GLN A 18 -3.36 -17.96 6.14
CA GLN A 18 -3.42 -16.56 6.53
C GLN A 18 -2.31 -15.71 5.88
N TYR A 19 -1.10 -16.26 5.72
CA TYR A 19 -0.04 -15.58 4.94
C TYR A 19 -0.44 -15.35 3.50
N ILE A 20 -0.98 -16.38 2.84
CA ILE A 20 -1.44 -16.28 1.45
C ILE A 20 -2.54 -15.21 1.35
N LEU A 21 -3.50 -15.23 2.26
CA LEU A 21 -4.60 -14.28 2.24
C LEU A 21 -4.14 -12.84 2.50
N LYS A 22 -3.20 -12.63 3.44
CA LYS A 22 -2.66 -11.30 3.73
C LYS A 22 -1.82 -10.75 2.57
N ASP A 23 -1.07 -11.62 1.90
CA ASP A 23 -0.32 -11.24 0.69
C ASP A 23 -1.26 -10.91 -0.48
N ALA A 24 -2.39 -11.62 -0.61
CA ALA A 24 -3.39 -11.38 -1.65
C ALA A 24 -4.15 -10.05 -1.44
N ASP A 25 -4.50 -9.73 -0.20
CA ASP A 25 -5.17 -8.48 0.20
C ASP A 25 -4.36 -7.23 -0.19
N LEU A 26 -3.03 -7.31 -0.10
CA LEU A 26 -2.11 -6.19 -0.36
C LEU A 26 -1.21 -6.44 -1.57
N ASP A 27 -1.67 -7.24 -2.54
CA ASP A 27 -0.87 -7.64 -3.71
C ASP A 27 -0.64 -6.47 -4.69
N TYR A 28 -1.57 -5.52 -4.74
CA TYR A 28 -1.52 -4.33 -5.60
C TYR A 28 -0.31 -3.44 -5.33
N LEU A 29 0.25 -3.51 -4.11
CA LEU A 29 1.48 -2.82 -3.72
C LEU A 29 2.73 -3.27 -4.51
N GLY A 30 2.64 -4.33 -5.31
CA GLY A 30 3.73 -4.73 -6.22
C GLY A 30 3.24 -5.00 -7.64
N ARG A 31 2.00 -4.62 -7.97
CA ARG A 31 1.46 -4.74 -9.32
C ARG A 31 1.80 -3.51 -10.17
N SER A 32 1.70 -3.66 -11.48
CA SER A 32 1.95 -2.58 -12.44
C SER A 32 0.86 -1.51 -12.44
N ASP A 33 -0.36 -1.86 -12.03
CA ASP A 33 -1.53 -0.98 -11.93
C ASP A 33 -1.67 -0.26 -10.59
N PHE A 34 -0.63 -0.31 -9.74
CA PHE A 34 -0.62 0.33 -8.42
C PHE A 34 -1.10 1.78 -8.45
N ILE A 35 -0.61 2.59 -9.39
CA ILE A 35 -0.96 4.02 -9.47
C ILE A 35 -2.47 4.16 -9.66
N SER A 36 -3.06 3.46 -10.63
CA SER A 36 -4.50 3.51 -10.87
C SER A 36 -5.31 3.03 -9.67
N VAL A 37 -4.91 1.93 -9.02
CA VAL A 37 -5.60 1.44 -7.82
C VAL A 37 -5.48 2.42 -6.65
N SER A 38 -4.30 3.02 -6.45
CA SER A 38 -4.05 4.02 -5.41
C SER A 38 -4.88 5.28 -5.63
N ASP A 39 -4.97 5.75 -6.88
CA ASP A 39 -5.76 6.93 -7.25
C ASP A 39 -7.26 6.69 -7.06
N HIS A 40 -7.78 5.53 -7.45
CA HIS A 40 -9.18 5.18 -7.18
C HIS A 40 -9.48 5.14 -5.68
N LEU A 41 -8.59 4.55 -4.87
CA LEU A 41 -8.74 4.52 -3.42
C LEU A 41 -8.66 5.92 -2.80
N TYR A 42 -7.80 6.79 -3.34
CA TYR A 42 -7.73 8.18 -2.91
C TYR A 42 -9.05 8.91 -3.16
N HIS A 43 -9.61 8.79 -4.37
CA HIS A 43 -10.89 9.40 -4.71
C HIS A 43 -12.04 8.87 -3.84
N GLU A 44 -12.11 7.56 -3.62
CA GLU A 44 -13.10 6.95 -2.72
C GLU A 44 -13.03 7.55 -1.31
N LEU A 45 -11.81 7.75 -0.77
CA LEU A 45 -11.62 8.36 0.53
C LEU A 45 -11.92 9.87 0.57
N GLN A 46 -11.69 10.59 -0.53
CA GLN A 46 -12.09 11.99 -0.66
C GLN A 46 -13.61 12.13 -0.60
N GLU A 47 -14.35 11.30 -1.33
CA GLU A 47 -15.81 11.30 -1.31
C GLU A 47 -16.36 10.98 0.09
N TYR A 48 -15.70 10.09 0.82
CA TYR A 48 -16.17 9.69 2.15
C TYR A 48 -15.84 10.70 3.26
N ASN A 49 -14.60 11.23 3.31
CA ASN A 49 -14.10 12.04 4.45
C ASN A 49 -13.52 13.42 4.08
N GLY A 50 -13.37 13.75 2.80
CA GLY A 50 -13.25 15.11 2.24
C GLY A 50 -12.10 16.01 2.67
N LYS A 51 -10.97 15.50 3.21
CA LYS A 51 -9.95 16.37 3.84
C LYS A 51 -8.50 15.86 3.75
N MET A 52 -8.06 15.35 2.60
CA MET A 52 -6.66 14.94 2.47
C MET A 52 -6.11 15.41 1.13
N SER A 53 -5.06 16.21 1.14
CA SER A 53 -4.38 16.62 -0.09
C SER A 53 -3.66 15.43 -0.74
N SER A 54 -3.31 15.57 -2.02
CA SER A 54 -2.49 14.57 -2.72
C SER A 54 -1.12 14.38 -2.05
N HIS A 55 -0.52 15.45 -1.49
CA HIS A 55 0.72 15.35 -0.73
C HIS A 55 0.56 14.48 0.53
N GLU A 56 -0.46 14.76 1.34
CA GLU A 56 -0.77 13.98 2.54
C GLU A 56 -1.08 12.52 2.19
N TRP A 57 -1.79 12.28 1.09
CA TRP A 57 -2.04 10.95 0.57
C TRP A 57 -0.75 10.21 0.20
N ASN A 58 0.12 10.83 -0.59
CA ASN A 58 1.39 10.23 -1.02
C ASN A 58 2.30 9.91 0.18
N LYS A 59 2.33 10.78 1.20
CA LYS A 59 3.05 10.54 2.45
C LYS A 59 2.46 9.36 3.21
N LYS A 60 1.13 9.28 3.34
CA LYS A 60 0.43 8.16 3.98
C LYS A 60 0.65 6.84 3.26
N GLN A 61 0.63 6.85 1.92
CA GLN A 61 0.96 5.70 1.08
C GLN A 61 2.40 5.24 1.30
N PHE A 62 3.36 6.17 1.28
CA PHE A 62 4.76 5.87 1.56
C PHE A 62 4.95 5.19 2.93
N ASP A 63 4.36 5.75 3.99
CA ASP A 63 4.44 5.20 5.33
C ASP A 63 3.77 3.82 5.46
N PHE A 64 2.65 3.61 4.77
CA PHE A 64 1.95 2.33 4.74
C PHE A 64 2.77 1.25 4.03
N ILE A 65 3.24 1.55 2.82
CA ILE A 65 3.96 0.61 1.97
C ILE A 65 5.34 0.29 2.56
N SER A 66 6.03 1.26 3.14
CA SER A 66 7.36 1.04 3.73
C SER A 66 7.31 0.07 4.92
N LYS A 67 6.22 0.09 5.70
CA LYS A 67 6.00 -0.81 6.84
C LYS A 67 5.44 -2.18 6.45
N HIS A 68 4.85 -2.30 5.26
CA HIS A 68 4.29 -3.55 4.75
C HIS A 68 5.40 -4.58 4.45
N LYS A 69 5.08 -5.87 4.60
CA LYS A 69 5.96 -6.98 4.17
C LYS A 69 5.13 -8.11 3.57
N TYR A 70 5.67 -8.75 2.55
CA TYR A 70 5.13 -10.00 2.03
C TYR A 70 5.56 -11.18 2.90
N TYR A 71 4.62 -12.09 3.20
CA TYR A 71 4.82 -13.23 4.08
C TYR A 71 5.31 -14.48 3.33
N THR A 72 4.80 -14.71 2.13
CA THR A 72 5.17 -15.87 1.30
C THR A 72 6.34 -15.58 0.37
N GLU A 73 7.15 -16.61 0.12
CA GLU A 73 8.25 -16.54 -0.85
C GLU A 73 7.78 -16.15 -2.26
N THR A 74 6.61 -16.66 -2.68
CA THR A 74 6.01 -16.33 -3.98
C THR A 74 5.72 -14.84 -4.08
N ALA A 75 5.03 -14.26 -3.10
CA ALA A 75 4.70 -12.84 -3.11
C ALA A 75 5.97 -11.96 -3.05
N ARG A 76 6.97 -12.33 -2.22
CA ARG A 76 8.26 -11.62 -2.19
C ARG A 76 8.92 -11.57 -3.57
N LYS A 77 9.06 -12.73 -4.23
CA LYS A 77 9.69 -12.83 -5.56
C LYS A 77 8.93 -12.04 -6.63
N MET A 78 7.59 -12.08 -6.59
CA MET A 78 6.76 -11.46 -7.62
C MET A 78 6.53 -9.96 -7.42
N ARG A 79 6.51 -9.49 -6.17
CA ARG A 79 5.97 -8.16 -5.84
C ARG A 79 7.00 -7.21 -5.23
N GLN A 80 8.04 -7.70 -4.55
CA GLN A 80 8.97 -6.86 -3.79
C GLN A 80 9.70 -5.83 -4.67
N VAL A 81 10.22 -6.26 -5.83
CA VAL A 81 10.96 -5.37 -6.75
C VAL A 81 10.11 -4.18 -7.20
N ASN A 82 8.83 -4.41 -7.51
CA ASN A 82 7.93 -3.34 -7.93
C ASN A 82 7.49 -2.47 -6.76
N LYS A 83 7.26 -3.07 -5.59
CA LYS A 83 6.98 -2.34 -4.35
C LYS A 83 8.10 -1.35 -4.02
N ASP A 84 9.36 -1.77 -4.16
CA ASP A 84 10.51 -0.91 -3.90
C ASP A 84 10.59 0.26 -4.91
N LYS A 85 10.30 0.01 -6.19
CA LYS A 85 10.19 1.07 -7.21
C LYS A 85 9.05 2.05 -6.90
N GLN A 86 7.93 1.58 -6.37
CA GLN A 86 6.82 2.45 -5.97
C GLN A 86 7.22 3.33 -4.78
N LEU A 87 7.94 2.78 -3.80
CA LEU A 87 8.47 3.56 -2.67
C LEU A 87 9.42 4.66 -3.14
N GLU A 88 10.29 4.37 -4.11
CA GLU A 88 11.18 5.38 -4.69
C GLU A 88 10.39 6.52 -5.36
N LYS A 89 9.37 6.18 -6.18
CA LYS A 89 8.50 7.17 -6.82
C LYS A 89 7.77 8.05 -5.80
N LEU A 90 7.17 7.43 -4.78
CA LEU A 90 6.47 8.16 -3.71
C LEU A 90 7.42 9.06 -2.92
N LYS A 91 8.66 8.61 -2.68
CA LYS A 91 9.68 9.42 -2.00
C LYS A 91 10.03 10.67 -2.82
N ILE A 92 10.17 10.55 -4.13
CA ILE A 92 10.41 11.71 -5.01
C ILE A 92 9.20 12.66 -4.98
N MET A 93 7.98 12.15 -5.14
CA MET A 93 6.76 12.96 -5.14
C MET A 93 6.55 13.72 -3.82
N THR A 94 6.84 13.08 -2.68
CA THR A 94 6.73 13.72 -1.36
C THR A 94 7.79 14.79 -1.13
N GLN A 95 8.98 14.68 -1.74
CA GLN A 95 10.03 15.70 -1.63
C GLN A 95 9.82 16.89 -2.58
N VAL A 96 9.23 16.66 -3.75
CA VAL A 96 8.95 17.72 -4.74
C VAL A 96 7.84 18.65 -4.23
N ASN A 97 6.74 18.07 -3.73
CA ASN A 97 5.57 18.85 -3.31
C ASN A 97 5.83 19.71 -2.07
N ALA A 98 6.80 19.34 -1.21
CA ALA A 98 7.19 20.15 -0.05
C ALA A 98 7.82 21.51 -0.43
N LYS A 99 8.18 21.73 -1.70
CA LYS A 99 8.73 23.00 -2.20
C LYS A 99 7.69 23.89 -2.89
N GLU A 100 6.52 23.37 -3.25
CA GLU A 100 5.45 24.15 -3.90
C GLU A 100 4.45 24.73 -2.88
N ASP A 101 4.40 24.15 -1.67
CA ASP A 101 3.57 24.64 -0.55
C ASP A 101 4.34 25.58 0.42
N ALA A 102 5.57 26.01 0.07
CA ALA A 102 6.48 26.79 0.93
C ALA A 102 6.71 28.23 0.43
#